data_AF-A0A4Q6E9F3-F1
#
_entry.id   AF-A0A4Q6E9F3-F1
#
_cell.length_a   1.000
_cell.length_b   1.000
_cell.length_c   1.000
_cell.angle_alpha   90.00
_cell.angle_beta   90.00
_cell.angle_gamma   90.00
#
_symmetry.space_group_name_H-M   'P 1'
#
loop_
_entity.id
_entity.type
_entity.pdbx_description
1 polymer ?
#
loop_
_entity_poly.entity_id
_entity_poly.type
_entity_poly.pdbx_seq_one_letter_code
_entity_poly.pdbx_strand_id
1 'polypeptide(L)' 'AILLGLEILVAADIISTVVTQPTLNNVLILGIIVLIRTFLSVSLQVELEGKFPWAPDKDPRA' A
#
# COMPACT_ATOMS: atom_id res chain seq x y z
N ALA A 1 23.66 -1.75 -2.33
CA ALA A 1 22.92 -2.14 -3.55
C ALA A 1 21.48 -2.57 -3.25
N ILE A 2 21.24 -3.44 -2.25
CA ILE A 2 19.90 -3.98 -1.93
C ILE A 2 18.90 -2.92 -1.41
N LEU A 3 19.34 -1.95 -0.60
CA LEU A 3 18.51 -0.83 -0.14
C LEU A 3 17.94 0.03 -1.28
N LEU A 4 18.70 0.21 -2.36
CA LEU A 4 18.30 1.01 -3.51
C LEU A 4 17.17 0.35 -4.32
N GLY A 5 17.22 -0.99 -4.47
CA GLY A 5 16.16 -1.75 -5.13
C GLY A 5 14.86 -1.77 -4.33
N LEU A 6 14.97 -1.77 -2.99
CA LEU A 6 13.83 -1.68 -2.08
C LEU A 6 13.15 -0.31 -2.14
N GLU A 7 13.91 0.79 -2.15
CA GLU A 7 13.35 2.14 -2.33
C GLU A 7 12.63 2.30 -3.68
N ILE A 8 13.16 1.71 -4.75
CA ILE A 8 12.54 1.75 -6.08
C ILE A 8 11.23 0.93 -6.11
N LEU A 9 11.18 -0.23 -5.45
CA LEU A 9 9.96 -1.05 -5.32
C LEU A 9 8.86 -0.36 -4.51
N VAL A 10 9.23 0.31 -3.42
CA VAL A 10 8.29 1.12 -2.61
C VAL A 10 7.80 2.34 -3.39
N ALA A 11 8.70 3.03 -4.10
CA ALA A 11 8.33 4.15 -4.95
C ALA A 11 7.39 3.73 -6.08
N ALA A 12 7.59 2.56 -6.69
CA ALA A 12 6.67 2.03 -7.71
C ALA A 12 5.26 1.77 -7.16
N ASP A 13 5.15 1.31 -5.91
CA ASP A 13 3.87 1.13 -5.20
C ASP A 13 3.13 2.45 -4.99
N ILE A 14 3.87 3.47 -4.55
CA ILE A 14 3.38 4.82 -4.29
C ILE A 14 3.05 5.55 -5.61
N ILE A 15 3.84 5.35 -6.67
CA ILE A 15 3.59 5.94 -7.99
C ILE A 15 2.35 5.31 -8.63
N SER A 16 2.15 4.00 -8.46
CA SER A 16 0.92 3.31 -8.91
C SER A 16 -0.34 3.84 -8.21
N THR A 17 -0.22 4.29 -6.95
CA THR A 17 -1.33 4.94 -6.21
C THR A 17 -1.51 6.42 -6.55
N VAL A 18 -0.45 7.15 -6.91
CA VAL A 18 -0.49 8.63 -7.08
C VAL A 18 -0.55 9.09 -8.54
N VAL A 19 0.00 8.34 -9.49
CA VAL A 19 0.25 8.79 -10.87
C VAL A 19 -0.39 7.84 -11.86
N THR A 20 -1.71 7.91 -11.96
CA THR A 20 -2.41 7.31 -13.10
C THR A 20 -3.05 8.45 -13.87
N GLN A 21 -2.38 8.79 -14.98
CA GLN A 21 -2.64 9.88 -15.93
C GLN A 21 -4.08 10.42 -15.90
N PRO A 22 -4.29 11.74 -15.74
CA PRO A 22 -5.60 12.32 -15.49
C PRO A 22 -6.52 12.20 -16.73
N THR A 23 -7.15 11.04 -16.86
CA THR A 23 -8.30 10.74 -17.72
C THR A 23 -9.24 9.91 -16.86
N LEU A 24 -10.49 10.34 -16.69
CA LEU A 24 -11.42 9.76 -15.72
C LEU A 24 -11.60 8.24 -15.88
N ASN A 25 -11.53 7.74 -17.12
CA ASN A 25 -11.73 6.33 -17.42
C ASN A 25 -10.55 5.44 -16.96
N ASN A 26 -9.31 5.87 -17.18
CA ASN A 26 -8.13 5.10 -16.77
C ASN A 26 -7.90 5.20 -15.26
N VAL A 27 -8.20 6.35 -14.65
CA VAL A 27 -8.18 6.55 -13.19
C VAL A 27 -9.16 5.60 -12.50
N LEU A 28 -10.34 5.38 -13.07
CA LEU A 28 -11.33 4.47 -12.49
C LEU A 28 -10.84 3.01 -12.49
N ILE A 29 -10.31 2.52 -13.60
CA ILE A 29 -9.81 1.14 -13.72
C ILE A 29 -8.62 0.93 -12.78
N LEU A 30 -7.68 1.87 -12.76
CA LEU A 30 -6.50 1.81 -11.89
C LEU A 30 -6.89 1.93 -10.42
N GLY A 31 -7.86 2.80 -10.08
CA GLY A 31 -8.41 2.91 -8.75
C GLY A 31 -9.01 1.59 -8.24
N ILE A 32 -9.75 0.87 -9.10
CA ILE A 32 -10.32 -0.44 -8.73
C ILE A 32 -9.21 -1.48 -8.47
N ILE A 33 -8.20 -1.57 -9.34
CA ILE A 33 -7.09 -2.54 -9.18
C ILE A 33 -6.29 -2.25 -7.90
N VAL A 34 -6.01 -0.97 -7.64
CA VAL A 34 -5.35 -0.53 -6.40
C VAL A 34 -6.18 -0.89 -5.17
N LEU A 35 -7.49 -0.64 -5.20
CA LEU A 35 -8.39 -0.93 -4.08
C LEU A 35 -8.41 -2.42 -3.74
N ILE A 36 -8.49 -3.29 -4.76
CA ILE A 36 -8.41 -4.74 -4.58
C ILE A 36 -7.08 -5.15 -3.93
N ARG A 37 -5.95 -4.58 -4.40
CA ARG A 37 -4.62 -4.91 -3.89
C ARG A 37 -4.41 -4.44 -2.46
N THR A 38 -4.78 -3.21 -2.15
CA THR A 38 -4.72 -2.67 -0.78
C THR A 38 -5.58 -3.49 0.16
N PHE A 39 -6.81 -3.83 -0.24
CA PHE A 39 -7.72 -4.60 0.61
C PHE A 39 -7.20 -6.03 0.85
N LEU A 40 -6.81 -6.75 -0.20
CA LEU A 40 -6.30 -8.13 -0.07
C LEU A 40 -5.01 -8.18 0.75
N SER A 41 -4.09 -7.23 0.53
CA SER A 41 -2.84 -7.14 1.28
C SER A 41 -3.07 -6.83 2.76
N VAL A 42 -3.97 -5.90 3.07
CA VAL A 42 -4.35 -5.56 4.45
C VAL A 42 -5.05 -6.74 5.12
N SER A 43 -5.97 -7.40 4.43
CA SER A 43 -6.72 -8.53 4.98
C SER A 43 -5.79 -9.70 5.33
N LEU A 44 -4.78 -9.98 4.49
CA LEU A 44 -3.77 -11.00 4.76
C LEU A 44 -2.84 -10.61 5.92
N GLN A 45 -2.40 -9.35 6.00
CA GLN A 45 -1.61 -8.87 7.14
C GLN A 45 -2.38 -9.00 8.46
N VAL A 46 -3.67 -8.64 8.46
CA VAL A 46 -4.53 -8.78 9.64
C VAL A 46 -4.72 -10.24 10.03
N GLU A 47 -4.89 -11.15 9.08
CA GLU A 47 -5.04 -12.58 9.36
C GLU A 47 -3.75 -13.20 9.90
N LEU A 48 -2.58 -12.79 9.37
CA LEU A 48 -1.27 -13.30 9.77
C LEU A 48 -0.79 -12.72 11.11
N GLU A 49 -0.97 -11.42 11.35
CA GLU A 49 -0.42 -10.72 12.52
C GLU A 49 -1.47 -10.46 13.62
N GLY A 50 -2.76 -10.67 13.33
CA GLY A 50 -3.88 -10.44 14.25
C GLY A 50 -4.10 -8.97 14.63
N LYS A 51 -3.35 -8.04 14.03
CA LYS A 51 -3.38 -6.60 14.32
C LYS A 51 -3.54 -5.81 13.03
N PHE A 52 -4.34 -4.75 13.09
CA PHE A 52 -4.45 -3.82 11.98
C PHE A 52 -3.11 -3.12 11.74
N PRO A 53 -2.70 -2.91 10.48
CA PRO A 53 -1.38 -2.31 10.17
C PRO A 53 -1.26 -0.86 10.64
N TRP A 54 -2.38 -0.16 10.88
CA TRP A 54 -2.40 1.19 11.47
C TRP A 54 -2.58 1.19 12.99
N ALA A 55 -2.46 0.02 13.65
CA ALA A 55 -2.51 -0.04 15.11
C ALA A 55 -1.30 0.76 15.66
N PRO A 56 -1.55 1.85 16.42
CA PRO A 56 -0.46 2.60 17.03
C PRO A 56 0.25 1.70 18.04
N ASP A 57 1.58 1.63 17.95
CA ASP A 57 2.42 1.00 18.97
C ASP A 57 2.25 1.82 20.25
N LYS A 58 1.40 1.34 21.15
CA LYS A 58 1.24 1.94 22.48
C LYS A 58 2.41 1.45 23.31
N ASP A 59 3.62 1.94 23.04
CA ASP A 59 4.73 1.79 23.98
C ASP A 59 4.38 2.62 25.23
N PRO A 60 4.16 2.00 26.41
CA PRO A 60 3.83 2.74 27.62
C PRO A 60 5.03 3.49 28.23
N ARG A 61 6.17 3.57 27.53
CA ARG A 61 7.45 4.07 28.07
C ARG A 61 8.09 5.23 27.28
N ALA A 62 7.34 5.92 26.42
CA ALA A 62 7.78 7.20 25.83
C ALA A 62 7.47 8.39 26.76
#